data_AF-A0A3C2E1E1-F1
#
_entry.id   AF-A0A3C2E1E1-F1
#
_cell.length_a   1.000
_cell.length_b   1.000
_cell.length_c   1.000
_cell.angle_alpha   90.00
_cell.angle_beta   90.00
_cell.angle_gamma   90.00
#
_symmetry.space_group_name_H-M   'P 1'
#
loop_
_entity.id
_entity.type
_entity.pdbx_description
1 polymer ?
#
loop_
_entity_poly.entity_id
_entity_poly.type
_entity_poly.pdbx_seq_one_letter_code
_entity_poly.pdbx_strand_id
1 'polypeptide(L)' 'MADLPGIKSAAPRLPVSDLSRSLEFYSTRLGFRTLDIWPETAPAEALISKNDAHLRLYSQEAHGSDPRGEATVTLRVDNA' A
#
# COMPACT_ATOMS: atom_id res chain seq x y z
N MET A 1 5.00 -27.41 23.57
CA MET A 1 4.63 -26.84 22.25
C MET A 1 5.61 -25.73 21.97
N ALA A 2 6.28 -25.74 20.81
CA ALA A 2 7.11 -24.60 20.42
C ALA A 2 6.17 -23.41 20.13
N ASP A 3 6.52 -22.22 20.63
CA ASP A 3 5.77 -21.01 20.30
C ASP A 3 5.78 -20.80 18.79
N LEU A 4 4.59 -20.73 18.20
CA LEU A 4 4.44 -20.40 16.80
C LEU A 4 4.71 -18.90 16.60
N PRO A 5 5.29 -18.50 15.45
CA PRO A 5 5.54 -17.10 15.17
C PRO A 5 4.23 -16.30 15.15
N GLY A 6 4.17 -15.26 15.97
CA GLY A 6 3.06 -14.32 15.98
C GLY A 6 3.15 -13.36 14.79
N ILE A 7 2.05 -13.24 14.03
CA ILE A 7 1.93 -12.22 12.98
C ILE A 7 1.85 -10.85 13.64
N LYS A 8 2.73 -9.92 13.25
CA LYS A 8 2.75 -8.55 13.79
C LYS A 8 1.95 -7.56 12.95
N SER A 9 1.92 -7.72 11.63
CA SER A 9 1.20 -6.84 10.72
C SER A 9 1.00 -7.50 9.35
N ALA A 10 0.09 -6.92 8.55
CA ALA A 10 -0.12 -7.27 7.16
C ALA A 10 -0.21 -5.98 6.33
N ALA A 11 0.32 -6.01 5.11
CA ALA A 11 0.26 -4.89 4.16
C ALA A 11 -0.22 -5.43 2.79
N PRO A 12 -1.52 -5.38 2.49
CA PRO A 12 -2.03 -5.83 1.20
C PRO A 12 -1.41 -4.98 0.08
N ARG A 13 -1.18 -5.66 -1.06
CA ARG A 13 -0.51 -5.08 -2.23
C ARG A 13 -1.56 -4.75 -3.29
N LEU A 14 -1.74 -3.46 -3.55
CA LEU A 14 -2.80 -2.91 -4.39
C LEU A 14 -2.22 -2.36 -5.71
N PRO A 15 -2.68 -2.86 -6.86
CA PRO A 15 -2.32 -2.28 -8.14
C PRO A 15 -2.94 -0.89 -8.28
N VAL A 16 -2.19 0.04 -8.83
CA VAL A 16 -2.67 1.36 -9.20
C VAL A 16 -2.23 1.70 -10.62
N SER A 17 -3.07 2.44 -11.34
CA SER A 17 -2.79 2.89 -12.70
C SER A 17 -1.73 3.99 -12.74
N ASP A 18 -1.64 4.80 -11.68
CA ASP A 18 -0.68 5.88 -11.53
C ASP A 18 -0.20 5.94 -10.08
N LEU A 19 1.05 5.52 -9.84
CA LEU A 19 1.62 5.45 -8.50
C LEU A 19 1.75 6.85 -7.88
N SER A 20 2.24 7.82 -8.63
CA SER A 20 2.49 9.18 -8.13
C SER A 20 1.20 9.86 -7.70
N ARG A 21 0.15 9.82 -8.54
CA ARG A 21 -1.17 10.38 -8.18
C ARG A 21 -1.80 9.64 -7.00
N SER A 22 -1.63 8.33 -6.92
CA SER A 22 -2.16 7.55 -5.79
C SER A 22 -1.46 7.95 -4.49
N LEU A 23 -0.14 8.08 -4.49
CA LEU A 23 0.63 8.53 -3.31
C LEU A 23 0.21 9.94 -2.88
N GLU A 24 0.02 10.86 -3.83
CA GLU A 24 -0.51 12.20 -3.55
C GLU A 24 -1.90 12.13 -2.90
N PHE A 25 -2.82 11.32 -3.44
CA PHE A 25 -4.15 11.16 -2.87
C PHE A 25 -4.10 10.59 -1.44
N TYR A 26 -3.42 9.47 -1.23
CA TYR A 26 -3.34 8.83 0.09
C TYR A 26 -2.67 9.73 1.12
N SER A 27 -1.65 10.49 0.73
CA SER A 27 -0.98 11.43 1.64
C SER A 27 -1.83 12.67 1.94
N THR A 28 -2.31 13.38 0.92
CA THR A 28 -2.98 14.68 1.10
C THR A 28 -4.42 14.54 1.59
N ARG A 29 -5.16 13.52 1.16
CA ARG A 29 -6.58 13.35 1.49
C ARG A 29 -6.79 12.46 2.70
N LEU A 30 -5.98 11.42 2.83
CA LEU A 30 -6.15 10.42 3.88
C LEU A 30 -5.09 10.51 4.98
N GLY A 31 -4.02 11.28 4.80
CA GLY A 31 -2.99 11.49 5.82
C GLY A 31 -2.02 10.31 5.96
N PHE A 32 -1.90 9.45 4.94
CA PHE A 32 -0.88 8.41 4.92
C PHE A 32 0.51 9.01 4.71
N ARG A 33 1.54 8.35 5.25
CA ARG A 33 2.94 8.68 5.06
C ARG A 33 3.61 7.58 4.26
N THR A 34 4.43 7.96 3.28
CA THR A 34 5.32 7.03 2.60
C THR A 34 6.39 6.59 3.58
N LEU A 35 6.47 5.28 3.83
CA LEU A 35 7.54 4.67 4.60
C LEU A 35 8.71 4.29 3.69
N ASP A 36 8.40 3.85 2.47
CA ASP A 36 9.41 3.39 1.53
C ASP A 36 8.91 3.45 0.09
N ILE A 37 9.84 3.58 -0.86
CA ILE A 37 9.55 3.74 -2.28
C ILE A 37 10.64 3.09 -3.14
N TRP A 38 10.24 2.31 -4.14
CA TRP A 38 11.18 1.54 -4.96
C TRP A 38 10.76 1.40 -6.42
N PRO A 39 11.73 1.35 -7.34
CA PRO A 39 13.11 1.80 -7.16
C PRO A 39 13.17 3.32 -6.98
N GLU A 40 14.17 3.85 -6.26
CA GLU A 40 14.25 5.28 -5.89
C GLU A 40 14.24 6.24 -7.10
N THR A 41 14.86 5.83 -8.21
CA THR A 41 15.02 6.67 -9.41
C THR A 41 13.84 6.62 -10.37
N ALA A 42 13.04 5.55 -10.32
CA ALA A 42 11.86 5.36 -11.14
C ALA A 42 10.81 4.55 -10.37
N PRO A 43 10.17 5.15 -9.35
CA PRO A 43 9.26 4.44 -8.45
C PRO A 43 8.19 3.63 -9.17
N ALA A 44 8.17 2.33 -8.89
CA ALA A 44 7.19 1.38 -9.36
C ALA A 44 6.34 0.82 -8.21
N GLU A 45 6.78 1.00 -6.97
CA GLU A 45 6.14 0.48 -5.77
C GLU A 45 6.40 1.40 -4.57
N ALA A 46 5.47 1.43 -3.62
CA ALA A 46 5.63 2.16 -2.38
C ALA A 46 4.92 1.46 -1.21
N LEU A 47 5.51 1.54 -0.02
CA LEU A 47 4.86 1.19 1.24
C LEU A 47 4.39 2.48 1.92
N ILE A 48 3.10 2.57 2.21
CA ILE A 48 2.49 3.69 2.91
C ILE A 48 1.86 3.25 4.22
N SER A 49 1.81 4.15 5.19
CA SER A 49 1.22 3.89 6.51
C SER A 49 0.40 5.05 7.04
N LYS A 50 -0.63 4.72 7.83
CA LYS A 50 -1.30 5.67 8.73
C LYS A 50 -1.67 4.92 9.99
N ASN A 51 -1.14 5.34 11.14
CA ASN A 51 -1.22 4.57 12.38
C ASN A 51 -0.74 3.13 12.12
N ASP A 52 -1.50 2.12 12.52
CA ASP A 52 -1.17 0.70 12.31
C ASP A 52 -1.64 0.14 10.94
N ALA A 53 -2.28 0.96 10.10
CA ALA A 53 -2.71 0.53 8.76
C ALA A 53 -1.56 0.68 7.76
N HIS A 54 -1.17 -0.45 7.14
CA HIS A 54 -0.15 -0.49 6.10
C HIS A 54 -0.75 -0.90 4.76
N LEU A 55 -0.39 -0.19 3.70
CA LEU A 55 -0.74 -0.54 2.32
C LEU A 55 0.50 -0.51 1.44
N ARG A 56 0.57 -1.40 0.47
CA ARG A 56 1.63 -1.42 -0.54
C ARG A 56 0.99 -1.12 -1.88
N LEU A 57 1.40 -0.03 -2.53
CA LEU A 57 0.88 0.39 -3.84
C LEU A 57 1.92 0.05 -4.90
N TYR A 58 1.50 -0.42 -6.07
CA TYR A 58 2.42 -0.66 -7.18
C TYR A 58 1.81 -0.27 -8.52
N SER A 59 2.65 0.27 -9.41
CA SER A 59 2.27 0.63 -10.77
C SER A 59 2.03 -0.64 -11.61
N GLN A 60 0.83 -0.73 -12.18
CA GLN A 60 0.48 -1.85 -13.08
C GLN A 60 1.39 -1.88 -14.32
N GLU A 61 1.69 -0.70 -14.89
CA GLU A 61 2.54 -0.56 -16.07
C GLU A 61 3.95 -1.05 -15.80
N ALA A 62 4.58 -0.57 -14.73
CA ALA A 62 5.96 -0.90 -14.40
C ALA A 62 6.16 -2.39 -14.07
N HIS A 63 5.13 -3.04 -13.53
CA HIS A 63 5.17 -4.47 -13.22
C HIS A 63 4.67 -5.38 -14.35
N GLY A 64 4.21 -4.81 -15.48
CA GLY A 64 3.63 -5.59 -16.59
C GLY A 64 2.46 -6.48 -16.15
N SER A 65 1.79 -6.10 -15.06
CA SER A 65 0.82 -6.93 -14.38
C SER A 65 -0.60 -6.50 -14.74
N ASP A 66 -1.38 -7.44 -15.26
CA ASP A 66 -2.84 -7.34 -15.33
C ASP A 66 -3.41 -8.01 -14.07
N PRO A 67 -3.84 -7.26 -13.04
CA PRO A 67 -4.32 -7.87 -11.81
C PRO A 67 -5.61 -8.62 -12.10
N ARG A 68 -5.56 -9.95 -11.94
CA ARG A 68 -6.71 -10.82 -12.14
C ARG A 68 -7.44 -11.04 -10.83
N GLY A 69 -8.73 -10.75 -10.81
CA GLY A 69 -9.61 -10.96 -9.66
C GLY A 69 -9.91 -9.69 -8.87
N GLU A 70 -10.64 -9.86 -7.77
CA GLU A 70 -11.07 -8.76 -6.90
C GLU A 70 -10.47 -8.95 -5.52
N ALA A 71 -9.92 -7.87 -4.96
CA ALA A 71 -9.46 -7.82 -3.59
C ALA A 71 -10.05 -6.56 -2.93
N THR A 72 -10.72 -6.75 -1.79
CA THR A 72 -11.28 -5.65 -1.01
C THR A 72 -10.41 -5.40 0.21
N VAL A 73 -9.99 -4.15 0.39
CA VAL A 73 -9.39 -3.69 1.64
C VAL A 73 -10.33 -2.70 2.29
N THR A 74 -10.75 -3.00 3.52
CA THR A 74 -11.61 -2.12 4.32
C THR A 74 -10.75 -1.37 5.33
N LEU A 75 -10.70 -0.04 5.21
CA LEU A 75 -10.13 0.83 6.22
C LEU A 75 -11.25 1.31 7.15
N ARG A 76 -11.14 1.01 8.44
CA ARG A 76 -12.01 1.59 9.46
C ARG A 76 -11.35 2.86 10.00
N VAL A 77 -12.14 3.92 10.08
CA VAL A 77 -11.69 5.21 10.60
C VAL A 77 -12.64 5.61 11.73
N ASP A 78 -12.07 6.16 12.80
CA ASP A 78 -12.86 6.87 13.80
C ASP A 78 -13.29 8.23 13.22
N ASN A 79 -14.44 8.75 13.66
CA ASN A 79 -15.02 9.98 13.11
C ASN A 79 -13.99 11.13 13.11
N ALA A 80 -13.98 11.88 12.01
CA ALA A 80 -13.10 13.03 11.76
C ALA A 80 -13.32 14.18 12.73
#